data_AF-A0A945CQ39-F1
#
_entry.id   AF-A0A945CQ39-F1
#
_cell.length_a   1.000
_cell.length_b   1.000
_cell.length_c   1.000
_cell.angle_alpha   90.00
_cell.angle_beta   90.00
_cell.angle_gamma   90.00
#
_symmetry.space_group_name_H-M   'P 1'
#
loop_
_entity.id
_entity.type
_entity.pdbx_description
1 polymer ?
#
loop_
_entity_poly.entity_id
_entity_poly.type
_entity_poly.pdbx_seq_one_letter_code
_entity_poly.pdbx_strand_id
1 'polypeptide(L)'
;DAAGCDRMKELMSEAEARFGSLNGVVHAAGIVGEASFCTISEADRADCEKHFQSKIYGTGVLERLLQDRELDFCVMISSLSSLLGGLGFAAYAGANVYMDAFVDRHNQTHKQRWISANLEGWVFAGPEDDMAQVGGVAELAMTPAEGIEAWERILSKSRSYNQLVASSGDLRARIDQWIDFDPDREEIASQDSQVRHSRPELMNAYTAPRDELETQLVEIWEKTLGMGPIGIYDSFFELGGNSLLVTQLVAQIRMEFQLEIPLGKLFNEPRIADAAEQIRTLRVAAQMQTAPDDAEGEREEGVL
;
A
#
# COMPACT_ATOMS: atom_id res chain seq x y z
N ASP A 1 22.54 -0.54 2.71
CA ASP A 1 21.85 -1.80 2.45
C ASP A 1 21.82 -2.61 3.74
N ALA A 2 20.63 -3.02 4.18
CA ALA A 2 20.45 -3.80 5.41
C ALA A 2 20.84 -5.28 5.24
N ALA A 3 20.85 -5.80 4.01
CA ALA A 3 21.20 -7.20 3.71
C ALA A 3 22.72 -7.44 3.58
N GLY A 4 23.53 -6.38 3.54
CA GLY A 4 24.98 -6.49 3.42
C GLY A 4 25.67 -6.80 4.75
N CYS A 5 25.95 -8.08 5.01
CA CYS A 5 26.53 -8.53 6.29
C CYS A 5 27.87 -7.86 6.65
N ASP A 6 28.82 -7.79 5.70
CA ASP A 6 30.15 -7.21 5.96
C ASP A 6 30.05 -5.72 6.25
N ARG A 7 29.27 -4.99 5.44
CA ARG A 7 29.06 -3.56 5.65
C ARG A 7 28.33 -3.26 6.95
N MET A 8 27.34 -4.07 7.32
CA MET A 8 26.63 -3.91 8.60
C MET A 8 27.58 -4.12 9.79
N LYS A 9 28.46 -5.12 9.71
CA LYS A 9 29.47 -5.40 10.75
C LYS A 9 30.46 -4.25 10.92
N GLU A 10 30.93 -3.67 9.81
CA GLU A 10 31.77 -2.46 9.83
C GLU A 10 31.03 -1.30 10.50
N LEU A 11 29.79 -1.02 10.08
CA LEU A 11 28.97 0.06 10.64
C LEU A 11 28.72 -0.09 12.14
N MET A 12 28.46 -1.30 12.61
CA MET A 12 28.33 -1.58 14.05
C MET A 12 29.63 -1.28 14.78
N SER A 13 30.77 -1.69 14.22
CA SER A 13 32.09 -1.42 14.83
C SER A 13 32.41 0.08 14.86
N GLU A 14 32.07 0.81 13.80
CA GLU A 14 32.20 2.27 13.73
C GLU A 14 31.30 2.97 14.77
N ALA A 15 30.05 2.52 14.90
CA ALA A 15 29.11 3.05 15.89
C ALA A 15 29.62 2.80 17.31
N GLU A 16 30.15 1.60 17.59
CA GLU A 16 30.68 1.27 18.91
C GLU A 16 31.94 2.07 19.25
N ALA A 17 32.84 2.26 18.28
CA ALA A 17 34.02 3.09 18.46
C ALA A 17 33.68 4.56 18.74
N ARG A 18 32.56 5.05 18.19
CA ARG A 18 32.12 6.44 18.33
C ARG A 18 31.25 6.69 19.56
N PHE A 19 30.34 5.77 19.88
CA PHE A 19 29.27 5.99 20.85
C PHE A 19 29.35 5.06 22.07
N GLY A 20 30.24 4.06 22.07
CA GLY A 20 30.38 3.09 23.15
C GLY A 20 29.60 1.79 22.89
N SER A 21 29.12 1.12 23.94
CA SER A 21 28.40 -0.15 23.78
C SER A 21 27.12 0.01 22.97
N LEU A 22 26.83 -0.94 22.09
CA LEU A 22 25.52 -1.02 21.42
C LEU A 22 24.44 -1.47 22.41
N ASN A 23 23.54 -0.57 22.81
CA ASN A 23 22.47 -0.85 23.77
C ASN A 23 21.18 -1.37 23.13
N GLY A 24 20.89 -1.02 21.90
CA GLY A 24 19.66 -1.42 21.25
C GLY A 24 19.70 -1.28 19.74
N VAL A 25 18.79 -1.98 19.08
CA VAL A 25 18.66 -1.99 17.62
C VAL A 25 17.22 -1.69 17.24
N VAL A 26 17.05 -0.83 16.24
CA VAL A 26 15.76 -0.57 15.58
C VAL A 26 15.92 -0.91 14.11
N HIS A 27 15.29 -1.99 13.66
CA HIS A 27 15.27 -2.37 12.26
C HIS A 27 14.11 -1.65 11.56
N ALA A 28 14.39 -0.45 11.07
CA ALA A 28 13.46 0.39 10.31
C ALA A 28 13.74 0.38 8.80
N ALA A 29 14.55 -0.56 8.31
CA ALA A 29 14.84 -0.64 6.88
C ALA A 29 13.59 -1.09 6.13
N GLY A 30 13.21 -0.33 5.10
CA GLY A 30 12.09 -0.63 4.24
C GLY A 30 12.21 0.19 2.96
N ILE A 31 11.71 -0.36 1.86
CA ILE A 31 11.57 0.36 0.60
C ILE A 31 10.08 0.44 0.34
N VAL A 32 9.55 1.66 0.27
CA VAL A 32 8.16 1.91 -0.09
C VAL A 32 8.13 3.10 -1.04
N GLY A 33 7.51 2.93 -2.20
CA GLY A 33 7.33 3.95 -3.23
C GLY A 33 6.35 3.46 -4.30
N GLU A 34 5.96 4.29 -5.27
CA GLU A 34 4.93 3.93 -6.27
C GLU A 34 5.20 2.58 -6.98
N ALA A 35 6.47 2.29 -7.30
CA ALA A 35 6.88 1.03 -7.93
C ALA A 35 6.90 -0.19 -6.99
N SER A 36 6.54 -0.02 -5.72
CA SER A 36 6.44 -1.09 -4.72
C SER A 36 5.05 -1.73 -4.68
N PHE A 37 4.08 -1.15 -5.37
CA PHE A 37 2.68 -1.57 -5.37
C PHE A 37 2.33 -2.31 -6.65
N CYS A 38 2.01 -3.60 -6.53
CA CYS A 38 1.54 -4.42 -7.63
C CYS A 38 0.53 -5.45 -7.14
N THR A 39 -0.45 -5.76 -7.98
CA THR A 39 -1.36 -6.86 -7.69
C THR A 39 -0.59 -8.20 -7.71
N ILE A 40 -1.15 -9.23 -7.06
CA ILE A 40 -0.53 -10.57 -7.05
C ILE A 40 -0.32 -11.10 -8.48
N SER A 41 -1.22 -10.77 -9.41
CA SER A 41 -1.13 -11.20 -10.81
C SER A 41 -0.04 -10.47 -11.61
N GLU A 42 0.28 -9.23 -11.23
CA GLU A 42 1.30 -8.41 -11.91
C GLU A 42 2.68 -8.58 -11.26
N ALA A 43 2.72 -8.98 -9.98
CA ALA A 43 3.95 -9.08 -9.20
C ALA A 43 4.90 -10.14 -9.77
N ASP A 44 6.15 -9.77 -9.96
CA ASP A 44 7.22 -10.71 -10.29
C ASP A 44 8.21 -10.92 -9.13
N ARG A 45 9.23 -11.74 -9.39
CA ARG A 45 10.27 -12.03 -8.40
C ARG A 45 11.11 -10.78 -8.07
N ALA A 46 11.39 -9.93 -9.05
CA ALA A 46 12.20 -8.73 -8.84
C ALA A 46 11.46 -7.71 -7.97
N ASP A 47 10.13 -7.62 -8.09
CA ASP A 47 9.30 -6.79 -7.23
C ASP A 47 9.28 -7.31 -5.78
N CYS A 48 9.17 -8.62 -5.60
CA CYS A 48 9.28 -9.25 -4.28
C CYS A 48 10.65 -9.02 -3.63
N GLU A 49 11.71 -9.18 -4.41
CA GLU A 49 13.09 -9.12 -3.92
C GLU A 49 13.44 -7.76 -3.31
N LYS A 50 12.88 -6.65 -3.84
CA LYS A 50 13.05 -5.30 -3.27
C LYS A 50 12.60 -5.25 -1.79
N HIS A 51 11.47 -5.87 -1.48
CA HIS A 51 10.94 -5.95 -0.12
C HIS A 51 11.72 -6.94 0.74
N PHE A 52 12.12 -8.07 0.17
CA PHE A 52 12.86 -9.12 0.89
C PHE A 52 14.26 -8.67 1.30
N GLN A 53 14.94 -7.88 0.47
CA GLN A 53 16.27 -7.34 0.77
C GLN A 53 16.29 -6.56 2.08
N SER A 54 15.41 -5.59 2.22
CA SER A 54 15.39 -4.75 3.43
C SER A 54 14.89 -5.50 4.66
N LYS A 55 13.79 -6.26 4.53
CA LYS A 55 13.06 -6.85 5.67
C LYS A 55 13.52 -8.27 6.01
N ILE A 56 13.55 -9.18 5.04
CA ILE A 56 13.84 -10.60 5.29
C ILE A 56 15.33 -10.82 5.49
N TYR A 57 16.14 -10.46 4.49
CA TYR A 57 17.58 -10.70 4.56
C TYR A 57 18.25 -9.78 5.58
N GLY A 58 17.78 -8.53 5.71
CA GLY A 58 18.20 -7.63 6.78
C GLY A 58 17.98 -8.21 8.18
N THR A 59 16.82 -8.83 8.43
CA THR A 59 16.55 -9.55 9.68
C THR A 59 17.56 -10.68 9.92
N GLY A 60 17.84 -11.50 8.91
CA GLY A 60 18.81 -12.59 9.03
C GLY A 60 20.25 -12.12 9.27
N VAL A 61 20.63 -10.97 8.70
CA VAL A 61 21.94 -10.33 8.99
C VAL A 61 22.00 -9.90 10.45
N LEU A 62 20.95 -9.24 10.96
CA LEU A 62 20.90 -8.84 12.36
C LEU A 62 20.93 -10.04 13.30
N GLU A 63 20.20 -11.12 13.02
CA GLU A 63 20.21 -12.34 13.83
C GLU A 63 21.64 -12.85 14.03
N ARG A 64 22.40 -12.93 12.93
CA ARG A 64 23.79 -13.38 12.94
C ARG A 64 24.72 -12.44 13.70
N LEU A 65 24.59 -11.13 13.50
CA LEU A 65 25.49 -10.15 14.09
C LEU A 65 25.20 -9.84 15.56
N LEU A 66 23.98 -10.14 16.02
CA LEU A 66 23.51 -9.88 17.37
C LEU A 66 23.49 -11.13 18.28
N GLN A 67 23.81 -12.32 17.76
CA GLN A 67 23.69 -13.60 18.46
C GLN A 67 24.34 -13.64 19.86
N ASP A 68 25.50 -12.99 20.02
CA ASP A 68 26.28 -12.98 21.28
C ASP A 68 26.22 -11.63 22.03
N ARG A 69 25.24 -10.79 21.70
CA ARG A 69 25.12 -9.43 22.25
C ARG A 69 23.94 -9.33 23.21
N GLU A 70 24.18 -8.73 24.38
CA GLU A 70 23.12 -8.33 25.29
C GLU A 70 22.66 -6.92 24.93
N LEU A 71 21.41 -6.80 24.50
CA LEU A 71 20.76 -5.53 24.16
C LEU A 71 19.64 -5.26 25.16
N ASP A 72 19.41 -3.98 25.46
CA ASP A 72 18.24 -3.53 26.21
C ASP A 72 16.95 -3.79 25.45
N PHE A 73 16.98 -3.62 24.12
CA PHE A 73 15.89 -3.92 23.19
C PHE A 73 16.39 -4.20 21.76
N CYS A 74 15.62 -4.99 21.01
CA CYS A 74 15.74 -5.11 19.56
C CYS A 74 14.33 -5.03 18.96
N VAL A 75 14.04 -3.97 18.22
CA VAL A 75 12.70 -3.69 17.67
C VAL A 75 12.74 -3.86 16.15
N MET A 76 11.86 -4.72 15.64
CA MET A 76 11.59 -4.89 14.22
C MET A 76 10.39 -4.01 13.86
N ILE A 77 10.59 -3.00 13.02
CA ILE A 77 9.49 -2.16 12.54
C ILE A 77 8.77 -2.93 11.44
N SER A 78 7.61 -3.45 11.78
CA SER A 78 6.67 -4.14 10.90
C SER A 78 5.51 -3.21 10.54
N SER A 79 4.53 -3.71 9.79
CA SER A 79 3.40 -2.92 9.31
C SER A 79 2.08 -3.55 9.70
N LEU A 80 1.04 -2.73 9.86
CA LEU A 80 -0.35 -3.20 9.93
C LEU A 80 -0.79 -3.99 8.70
N SER A 81 -0.12 -3.83 7.56
CA SER A 81 -0.39 -4.63 6.36
C SER A 81 -0.18 -6.13 6.57
N SER A 82 0.58 -6.55 7.59
CA SER A 82 0.74 -7.98 7.92
C SER A 82 -0.53 -8.60 8.51
N LEU A 83 -1.43 -7.77 9.05
CA LEU A 83 -2.71 -8.18 9.63
C LEU A 83 -3.88 -7.85 8.71
N LEU A 84 -3.83 -6.66 8.10
CA LEU A 84 -4.93 -6.08 7.34
C LEU A 84 -4.77 -6.27 5.83
N GLY A 85 -3.63 -6.80 5.39
CA GLY A 85 -3.29 -6.85 3.97
C GLY A 85 -3.15 -5.45 3.38
N GLY A 86 -3.65 -5.28 2.17
CA GLY A 86 -3.58 -4.03 1.42
C GLY A 86 -3.46 -4.33 -0.07
N LEU A 87 -4.25 -3.64 -0.88
CA LEU A 87 -4.16 -3.79 -2.33
C LEU A 87 -2.81 -3.27 -2.82
N GLY A 88 -2.13 -4.07 -3.63
CA GLY A 88 -0.77 -3.75 -4.08
C GLY A 88 0.34 -4.13 -3.09
N PHE A 89 0.01 -4.53 -1.86
CA PHE A 89 1.00 -4.76 -0.80
C PHE A 89 1.44 -6.22 -0.67
N ALA A 90 1.10 -7.14 -1.56
CA ALA A 90 1.28 -8.58 -1.34
C ALA A 90 2.71 -8.96 -0.90
N ALA A 91 3.73 -8.51 -1.64
CA ALA A 91 5.14 -8.76 -1.30
C ALA A 91 5.56 -8.07 0.01
N TYR A 92 5.14 -6.80 0.20
CA TYR A 92 5.45 -6.02 1.39
C TYR A 92 4.81 -6.62 2.66
N ALA A 93 3.53 -6.95 2.61
CA ALA A 93 2.81 -7.63 3.68
C ALA A 93 3.45 -8.98 3.99
N GLY A 94 3.77 -9.79 2.99
CA GLY A 94 4.47 -11.06 3.18
C GLY A 94 5.82 -10.90 3.88
N ALA A 95 6.60 -9.88 3.52
CA ALA A 95 7.88 -9.59 4.16
C ALA A 95 7.72 -9.17 5.64
N ASN A 96 6.67 -8.41 5.96
CA ASN A 96 6.36 -8.03 7.34
C ASN A 96 5.82 -9.22 8.16
N VAL A 97 4.96 -10.07 7.59
CA VAL A 97 4.52 -11.34 8.20
C VAL A 97 5.71 -12.23 8.52
N TYR A 98 6.70 -12.31 7.62
CA TYR A 98 7.94 -13.04 7.90
C TYR A 98 8.65 -12.51 9.15
N MET A 99 8.82 -11.19 9.29
CA MET A 99 9.48 -10.60 10.46
C MET A 99 8.70 -10.86 11.75
N ASP A 100 7.37 -10.74 11.70
CA ASP A 100 6.50 -11.02 12.84
C ASP A 100 6.68 -12.46 13.33
N ALA A 101 6.62 -13.43 12.42
CA ALA A 101 6.82 -14.85 12.71
C ALA A 101 8.27 -15.17 13.13
N PHE A 102 9.25 -14.48 12.54
CA PHE A 102 10.66 -14.62 12.89
C PHE A 102 10.89 -14.23 14.35
N VAL A 103 10.38 -13.08 14.78
CA VAL A 103 10.54 -12.60 16.17
C VAL A 103 9.91 -13.58 17.16
N ASP A 104 8.71 -14.09 16.85
CA ASP A 104 8.06 -15.08 17.72
C ASP A 104 8.91 -16.33 17.88
N ARG A 105 9.41 -16.90 16.76
CA ARG A 105 10.29 -18.07 16.79
C ARG A 105 11.62 -17.79 17.49
N HIS A 106 12.26 -16.66 17.20
CA HIS A 106 13.54 -16.27 17.79
C HIS A 106 13.44 -16.22 19.32
N ASN A 107 12.37 -15.61 19.84
CA ASN A 107 12.15 -15.48 21.28
C ASN A 107 11.81 -16.79 22.01
N GLN A 108 11.48 -17.86 21.27
CA GLN A 108 11.30 -19.20 21.85
C GLN A 108 12.64 -19.91 22.08
N THR A 109 13.69 -19.55 21.34
CA THR A 109 14.98 -20.27 21.33
C THR A 109 16.16 -19.44 21.83
N HIS A 110 16.04 -18.11 21.91
CA HIS A 110 17.11 -17.20 22.31
C HIS A 110 16.81 -16.49 23.63
N LYS A 111 17.88 -16.11 24.35
CA LYS A 111 17.78 -15.32 25.58
C LYS A 111 17.48 -13.86 25.30
N GLN A 112 18.11 -13.29 24.28
CA GLN A 112 17.85 -11.93 23.86
C GLN A 112 16.45 -11.84 23.26
N ARG A 113 15.58 -11.03 23.85
CA ARG A 113 14.21 -10.84 23.33
C ARG A 113 14.17 -9.72 22.31
N TRP A 114 13.46 -9.99 21.22
CA TRP A 114 13.15 -9.05 20.16
C TRP A 114 11.65 -8.73 20.20
N ILE A 115 11.24 -7.62 19.61
CA ILE A 115 9.83 -7.28 19.49
C ILE A 115 9.51 -6.85 18.06
N SER A 116 8.42 -7.36 17.50
CA SER A 116 7.84 -6.82 16.27
C SER A 116 6.82 -5.74 16.61
N ALA A 117 6.94 -4.58 15.97
CA ALA A 117 6.02 -3.47 16.12
C ALA A 117 5.29 -3.24 14.79
N ASN A 118 4.02 -3.62 14.71
CA ASN A 118 3.18 -3.37 13.54
C ASN A 118 2.63 -1.95 13.65
N LEU A 119 3.19 -1.06 12.83
CA LEU A 119 2.82 0.35 12.81
C LEU A 119 1.95 0.67 11.61
N GLU A 120 1.16 1.73 11.75
CA GLU A 120 0.41 2.30 10.64
C GLU A 120 1.30 3.11 9.69
N GLY A 121 0.74 3.50 8.53
CA GLY A 121 1.32 4.54 7.68
C GLY A 121 1.49 5.86 8.45
N TRP A 122 2.41 6.70 8.00
CA TRP A 122 2.76 7.96 8.65
C TRP A 122 2.45 9.13 7.72
N VAL A 123 1.97 10.23 8.29
CA VAL A 123 1.90 11.54 7.62
C VAL A 123 3.02 12.41 8.15
N PHE A 124 3.89 12.89 7.25
CA PHE A 124 4.89 13.89 7.58
C PHE A 124 4.55 15.19 6.87
N ALA A 125 4.95 16.34 7.43
CA ALA A 125 4.66 17.63 6.82
C ALA A 125 5.52 17.83 5.55
N GLY A 126 5.11 17.22 4.42
CA GLY A 126 5.73 17.36 3.10
C GLY A 126 5.21 16.33 2.07
N PRO A 127 4.89 16.73 0.82
CA PRO A 127 4.23 15.86 -0.17
C PRO A 127 5.09 14.70 -0.72
N GLU A 128 6.39 14.64 -0.42
CA GLU A 128 7.30 13.60 -0.92
C GLU A 128 7.48 12.41 0.05
N ASP A 129 7.05 12.53 1.31
CA ASP A 129 7.26 11.52 2.37
C ASP A 129 5.97 10.83 2.87
N ASP A 130 4.82 11.14 2.26
CA ASP A 130 3.52 10.66 2.73
C ASP A 130 3.21 9.23 2.24
N MET A 131 3.59 8.25 3.06
CA MET A 131 3.12 6.87 2.95
C MET A 131 1.59 6.74 3.11
N ALA A 132 0.96 7.75 3.72
CA ALA A 132 -0.47 7.83 3.96
C ALA A 132 -1.33 7.91 2.69
N GLN A 133 -0.79 8.45 1.60
CA GLN A 133 -1.56 8.62 0.36
C GLN A 133 -1.72 7.32 -0.43
N VAL A 134 -0.87 6.32 -0.17
CA VAL A 134 -0.85 5.09 -0.98
C VAL A 134 -1.54 3.95 -0.24
N GLY A 135 -2.78 3.66 -0.62
CA GLY A 135 -3.58 2.55 -0.07
C GLY A 135 -4.95 2.95 0.51
N GLY A 136 -5.35 4.22 0.38
CA GLY A 136 -6.71 4.66 0.72
C GLY A 136 -7.00 4.81 2.22
N VAL A 137 -5.97 4.98 3.06
CA VAL A 137 -6.14 5.15 4.51
C VAL A 137 -5.40 6.38 5.05
N ALA A 138 -5.37 7.46 4.26
CA ALA A 138 -4.74 8.71 4.68
C ALA A 138 -5.31 9.26 5.99
N GLU A 139 -6.59 9.00 6.26
CA GLU A 139 -7.30 9.46 7.46
C GLU A 139 -6.86 8.75 8.75
N LEU A 140 -6.32 7.53 8.66
CA LEU A 140 -5.83 6.78 9.83
C LEU A 140 -4.30 6.80 9.94
N ALA A 141 -3.59 7.48 9.05
CA ALA A 141 -2.14 7.54 9.15
C ALA A 141 -1.71 8.32 10.41
N MET A 142 -0.66 7.82 11.07
CA MET A 142 -0.15 8.40 12.32
C MET A 142 0.60 9.70 12.05
N THR A 143 0.36 10.68 12.91
CA THR A 143 1.18 11.89 13.01
C THR A 143 2.52 11.58 13.70
N PRO A 144 3.55 12.44 13.58
CA PRO A 144 4.80 12.25 14.28
C PRO A 144 4.65 12.24 15.81
N ALA A 145 3.67 12.99 16.35
CA ALA A 145 3.39 13.02 17.78
C ALA A 145 2.83 11.67 18.26
N GLU A 146 1.86 11.10 17.53
CA GLU A 146 1.32 9.78 17.82
C GLU A 146 2.37 8.68 17.64
N GLY A 147 3.24 8.82 16.64
CA GLY A 147 4.37 7.91 16.42
C GLY A 147 5.35 7.88 17.59
N ILE A 148 5.67 9.03 18.19
CA ILE A 148 6.50 9.13 19.40
C ILE A 148 5.79 8.44 20.58
N GLU A 149 4.51 8.69 20.78
CA GLU A 149 3.74 8.06 21.86
C GLU A 149 3.68 6.54 21.70
N ALA A 150 3.41 6.05 20.48
CA ALA A 150 3.41 4.63 20.16
C ALA A 150 4.78 4.01 20.45
N TRP A 151 5.86 4.71 20.06
CA TRP A 151 7.24 4.27 20.30
C TRP A 151 7.56 4.10 21.79
N GLU A 152 7.22 5.09 22.63
CA GLU A 152 7.43 5.03 24.07
C GLU A 152 6.69 3.84 24.69
N ARG A 153 5.44 3.61 24.26
CA ARG A 153 4.63 2.47 24.70
C ARG A 153 5.27 1.15 24.28
N ILE A 154 5.73 1.02 23.04
CA ILE A 154 6.41 -0.18 22.52
C ILE A 154 7.66 -0.50 23.35
N LEU A 155 8.53 0.48 23.56
CA LEU A 155 9.76 0.27 24.34
C LEU A 155 9.47 -0.13 25.78
N SER A 156 8.46 0.51 26.42
CA SER A 156 8.06 0.19 27.79
C SER A 156 7.52 -1.25 27.95
N LYS A 157 7.10 -1.87 26.85
CA LYS A 157 6.50 -3.22 26.81
C LYS A 157 7.37 -4.25 26.06
N SER A 158 8.54 -3.85 25.58
CA SER A 158 9.47 -4.64 24.75
C SER A 158 9.88 -5.99 25.35
N ARG A 159 9.81 -6.14 26.68
CA ARG A 159 10.13 -7.40 27.38
C ARG A 159 8.94 -8.31 27.63
N SER A 160 7.72 -7.80 27.50
CA SER A 160 6.49 -8.52 27.85
C SER A 160 5.78 -9.17 26.68
N TYR A 161 5.97 -8.63 25.46
CA TYR A 161 5.27 -9.09 24.26
C TYR A 161 6.25 -9.34 23.13
N ASN A 162 5.97 -10.36 22.30
CA ASN A 162 6.73 -10.63 21.08
C ASN A 162 6.29 -9.72 19.93
N GLN A 163 5.02 -9.31 19.93
CA GLN A 163 4.40 -8.49 18.89
C GLN A 163 3.50 -7.44 19.54
N LEU A 164 3.60 -6.20 19.09
CA LEU A 164 2.70 -5.10 19.45
C LEU A 164 2.14 -4.47 18.19
N VAL A 165 0.85 -4.18 18.22
CA VAL A 165 0.12 -3.62 17.09
C VAL A 165 -0.37 -2.23 17.48
N ALA A 166 0.06 -1.21 16.74
CA ALA A 166 -0.37 0.17 16.92
C ALA A 166 -1.30 0.56 15.77
N SER A 167 -2.61 0.55 16.06
CA SER A 167 -3.65 1.04 15.16
C SER A 167 -4.22 2.32 15.73
N SER A 168 -4.20 3.38 14.91
CA SER A 168 -4.85 4.67 15.15
C SER A 168 -6.38 4.58 15.10
N GLY A 169 -6.91 3.66 14.29
CA GLY A 169 -8.35 3.35 14.21
C GLY A 169 -8.73 2.04 14.92
N ASP A 170 -10.03 1.73 14.94
CA ASP A 170 -10.53 0.45 15.46
C ASP A 170 -10.03 -0.72 14.60
N LEU A 171 -9.05 -1.46 15.13
CA LEU A 171 -8.45 -2.58 14.43
C LEU A 171 -9.44 -3.72 14.17
N ARG A 172 -10.38 -4.00 15.08
CA ARG A 172 -11.31 -5.11 14.90
C ARG A 172 -12.31 -4.80 13.80
N ALA A 173 -12.84 -3.58 13.78
CA ALA A 173 -13.73 -3.13 12.72
C ALA A 173 -13.06 -3.26 11.33
N ARG A 174 -11.77 -2.92 11.24
CA ARG A 174 -11.00 -3.04 9.99
C ARG A 174 -10.75 -4.49 9.58
N ILE A 175 -10.47 -5.37 10.53
CA ILE A 175 -10.36 -6.82 10.26
C ILE A 175 -11.69 -7.36 9.74
N ASP A 176 -12.80 -7.00 10.39
CA ASP A 176 -14.14 -7.41 9.97
C ASP A 176 -14.44 -6.93 8.54
N GLN A 177 -14.02 -5.72 8.20
CA GLN A 177 -14.26 -5.12 6.89
C GLN A 177 -13.37 -5.69 5.78
N TRP A 178 -12.08 -5.92 6.03
CA TRP A 178 -11.11 -6.23 4.97
C TRP A 178 -10.67 -7.69 4.92
N ILE A 179 -10.81 -8.44 6.01
CA ILE A 179 -10.34 -9.83 6.12
C ILE A 179 -11.52 -10.79 6.27
N ASP A 180 -12.38 -10.54 7.27
CA ASP A 180 -13.54 -11.39 7.57
C ASP A 180 -14.78 -10.95 6.77
N PHE A 181 -14.57 -10.38 5.58
CA PHE A 181 -15.64 -9.81 4.75
C PHE A 181 -16.75 -10.83 4.49
N ASP A 182 -17.94 -10.51 4.97
CA ASP A 182 -19.16 -11.29 4.77
C ASP A 182 -20.06 -10.53 3.77
N PRO A 183 -20.13 -10.96 2.49
CA PRO A 183 -20.95 -10.29 1.48
C PRO A 183 -22.44 -10.26 1.86
N ASP A 184 -22.92 -11.25 2.62
CA ASP A 184 -24.33 -11.34 3.01
C ASP A 184 -24.69 -10.30 4.09
N ARG A 185 -23.72 -9.86 4.91
CA ARG A 185 -23.94 -8.79 5.92
C ARG A 185 -24.17 -7.42 5.27
N GLU A 186 -23.47 -7.12 4.19
CA GLU A 186 -23.67 -5.87 3.45
C GLU A 186 -24.92 -5.93 2.56
N GLU A 187 -25.29 -7.08 1.99
CA GLU A 187 -26.57 -7.24 1.27
C GLU A 187 -27.79 -7.00 2.19
N ILE A 188 -27.73 -7.43 3.46
CA ILE A 188 -28.81 -7.17 4.42
C ILE A 188 -28.86 -5.68 4.82
N ALA A 189 -27.71 -5.01 4.93
CA ALA A 189 -27.66 -3.57 5.22
C ALA A 189 -28.04 -2.69 4.02
N SER A 190 -27.84 -3.18 2.80
CA SER A 190 -28.13 -2.47 1.54
C SER A 190 -29.52 -2.78 0.96
N GLN A 191 -30.18 -3.86 1.38
CA GLN A 191 -31.59 -4.12 1.03
C GLN A 191 -32.56 -3.13 1.70
N ASP A 192 -32.16 -2.46 2.79
CA ASP A 192 -32.94 -1.39 3.43
C ASP A 192 -32.71 0.00 2.79
N SER A 193 -31.76 0.15 1.86
CA SER A 193 -31.39 1.42 1.23
C SER A 193 -31.56 1.39 -0.29
N GLN A 194 -32.82 1.34 -0.73
CA GLN A 194 -33.21 1.87 -2.06
C GLN A 194 -33.05 3.41 -2.17
N VAL A 195 -32.53 4.07 -1.14
CA VAL A 195 -32.26 5.51 -1.13
C VAL A 195 -30.80 5.73 -1.56
N ARG A 196 -30.59 6.14 -2.82
CA ARG A 196 -29.30 6.70 -3.24
C ARG A 196 -28.96 7.86 -2.31
N HIS A 197 -27.87 7.75 -1.56
CA HIS A 197 -27.43 8.82 -0.67
C HIS A 197 -27.02 10.05 -1.49
N SER A 198 -27.26 11.25 -0.95
CA SER A 198 -26.86 12.49 -1.62
C SER A 198 -25.38 12.78 -1.40
N ARG A 199 -24.73 13.38 -2.40
CA ARG A 199 -23.33 13.86 -2.34
C ARG A 199 -23.08 14.65 -1.04
N PRO A 200 -22.04 14.32 -0.25
CA PRO A 200 -21.69 15.06 0.95
C PRO A 200 -21.23 16.49 0.63
N GLU A 201 -21.17 17.35 1.65
CA GLU A 201 -20.59 18.69 1.52
C GLU A 201 -19.05 18.58 1.39
N LEU A 202 -18.58 18.47 0.14
CA LEU A 202 -17.16 18.50 -0.20
C LEU A 202 -16.66 19.94 -0.41
N MET A 203 -15.36 20.17 -0.22
CA MET A 203 -14.75 21.49 -0.43
C MET A 203 -14.80 21.95 -1.90
N ASN A 204 -14.90 21.00 -2.84
CA ASN A 204 -15.02 21.27 -4.27
C ASN A 204 -16.50 21.40 -4.70
N ALA A 205 -16.75 22.28 -5.68
CA ALA A 205 -18.06 22.39 -6.29
C ALA A 205 -18.35 21.17 -7.18
N TYR A 206 -19.60 20.72 -7.18
CA TYR A 206 -20.06 19.68 -8.11
C TYR A 206 -19.76 20.09 -9.56
N THR A 207 -19.14 19.18 -10.31
CA THR A 207 -18.87 19.35 -11.73
C THR A 207 -19.44 18.17 -12.51
N ALA A 208 -20.38 18.44 -13.41
CA ALA A 208 -21.04 17.43 -14.23
C ALA A 208 -20.06 16.77 -15.23
N PRO A 209 -20.35 15.54 -15.69
CA PRO A 209 -19.56 14.87 -16.73
C PRO A 209 -19.52 15.70 -18.02
N ARG A 210 -18.33 15.76 -18.65
CA ARG A 210 -18.08 16.59 -19.84
C ARG A 210 -18.35 15.86 -21.14
N ASP A 211 -18.27 14.53 -21.12
CA ASP A 211 -18.45 13.66 -22.28
C ASP A 211 -19.11 12.32 -21.90
N GLU A 212 -19.33 11.48 -22.91
CA GLU A 212 -19.96 10.15 -22.75
C GLU A 212 -19.10 9.21 -21.89
N LEU A 213 -17.77 9.29 -21.99
CA LEU A 213 -16.85 8.48 -21.19
C LEU A 213 -16.97 8.82 -19.70
N GLU A 214 -16.95 10.10 -19.35
CA GLU A 214 -17.15 10.56 -17.98
C GLU A 214 -18.55 10.23 -17.47
N THR A 215 -19.57 10.27 -18.33
CA THR A 215 -20.94 9.87 -17.97
C THR A 215 -21.00 8.40 -17.58
N GLN A 216 -20.41 7.52 -18.38
CA GLN A 216 -20.33 6.08 -18.08
C GLN A 216 -19.55 5.81 -16.79
N LEU A 217 -18.45 6.53 -16.56
CA LEU A 217 -17.69 6.41 -15.32
C LEU A 217 -18.48 6.92 -14.11
N VAL A 218 -19.23 8.02 -14.22
CA VAL A 218 -20.15 8.48 -13.16
C VAL A 218 -21.12 7.37 -12.79
N GLU A 219 -21.74 6.69 -13.76
CA GLU A 219 -22.68 5.60 -13.48
C GLU A 219 -22.02 4.43 -12.73
N ILE A 220 -20.79 4.06 -13.08
CA ILE A 220 -20.03 3.03 -12.37
C ILE A 220 -19.70 3.47 -10.94
N TRP A 221 -19.27 4.72 -10.75
CA TRP A 221 -19.00 5.30 -9.42
C TRP A 221 -20.26 5.32 -8.55
N GLU A 222 -21.37 5.84 -9.07
CA GLU A 222 -22.64 5.95 -8.34
C GLU A 222 -23.18 4.58 -7.95
N LYS A 223 -23.07 3.59 -8.85
CA LYS A 223 -23.47 2.21 -8.57
C LYS A 223 -22.58 1.55 -7.51
N THR A 224 -21.28 1.82 -7.56
CA THR A 224 -20.32 1.23 -6.60
C THR A 224 -20.45 1.85 -5.21
N LEU A 225 -20.70 3.17 -5.13
CA LEU A 225 -20.82 3.89 -3.87
C LEU A 225 -22.26 3.98 -3.33
N GLY A 226 -23.26 3.60 -4.13
CA GLY A 226 -24.67 3.70 -3.74
C GLY A 226 -25.16 5.15 -3.55
N MET A 227 -24.53 6.13 -4.19
CA MET A 227 -24.83 7.56 -4.01
C MET A 227 -24.82 8.33 -5.32
N GLY A 228 -25.47 9.50 -5.33
CA GLY A 228 -25.47 10.42 -6.48
C GLY A 228 -26.21 11.73 -6.18
N PRO A 229 -25.97 12.81 -6.95
CA PRO A 229 -25.08 12.87 -8.11
C PRO A 229 -23.60 12.99 -7.72
N ILE A 230 -22.71 12.26 -8.39
CA ILE A 230 -21.25 12.36 -8.18
C ILE A 230 -20.62 13.30 -9.23
N GLY A 231 -19.77 14.22 -8.79
CA GLY A 231 -19.01 15.14 -9.66
C GLY A 231 -17.70 14.52 -10.15
N ILE A 232 -17.24 14.93 -11.33
CA ILE A 232 -16.06 14.31 -11.97
C ILE A 232 -14.74 14.51 -11.24
N TYR A 233 -14.68 15.49 -10.33
CA TYR A 233 -13.52 15.82 -9.51
C TYR A 233 -13.69 15.38 -8.05
N ASP A 234 -14.78 14.69 -7.72
CA ASP A 234 -14.99 14.19 -6.36
C ASP A 234 -14.05 13.01 -6.12
N SER A 235 -13.30 13.06 -5.02
CA SER A 235 -12.42 11.98 -4.61
C SER A 235 -13.25 10.78 -4.16
N PHE A 236 -12.98 9.60 -4.73
CA PHE A 236 -13.69 8.37 -4.37
C PHE A 236 -13.64 8.07 -2.86
N PHE A 237 -12.52 8.38 -2.20
CA PHE A 237 -12.37 8.16 -0.75
C PHE A 237 -13.14 9.19 0.08
N GLU A 238 -13.21 10.45 -0.36
CA GLU A 238 -14.05 11.47 0.31
C GLU A 238 -15.56 11.15 0.20
N LEU A 239 -15.94 10.38 -0.83
CA LEU A 239 -17.28 9.85 -1.01
C LEU A 239 -17.54 8.56 -0.18
N GLY A 240 -16.63 8.17 0.71
CA GLY A 240 -16.76 6.97 1.53
C GLY A 240 -16.35 5.67 0.82
N GLY A 241 -15.68 5.78 -0.33
CA GLY A 241 -15.05 4.66 -1.01
C GLY A 241 -13.94 4.03 -0.17
N ASN A 242 -13.65 2.76 -0.41
CA ASN A 242 -12.58 2.03 0.26
C ASN A 242 -11.90 1.08 -0.73
N SER A 243 -10.79 0.46 -0.32
CA SER A 243 -10.00 -0.48 -1.11
C SER A 243 -10.81 -1.59 -1.79
N LEU A 244 -11.80 -2.16 -1.10
CA LEU A 244 -12.68 -3.18 -1.69
C LEU A 244 -13.54 -2.59 -2.81
N LEU A 245 -14.17 -1.44 -2.56
CA LEU A 245 -14.97 -0.73 -3.55
C LEU A 245 -14.13 -0.27 -4.75
N VAL A 246 -12.87 0.12 -4.55
CA VAL A 246 -11.92 0.41 -5.65
C VAL A 246 -11.69 -0.84 -6.51
N THR A 247 -11.59 -2.03 -5.91
CA THR A 247 -11.43 -3.28 -6.67
C THR A 247 -12.67 -3.58 -7.51
N GLN A 248 -13.86 -3.41 -6.93
CA GLN A 248 -15.13 -3.57 -7.65
C GLN A 248 -15.27 -2.54 -8.78
N LEU A 249 -14.85 -1.30 -8.52
CA LEU A 249 -14.83 -0.21 -9.49
C LEU A 249 -13.93 -0.55 -10.69
N VAL A 250 -12.69 -0.97 -10.44
CA VAL A 250 -11.73 -1.37 -11.49
C VAL A 250 -12.24 -2.56 -12.28
N ALA A 251 -12.83 -3.55 -11.63
CA ALA A 251 -13.43 -4.70 -12.30
C ALA A 251 -14.58 -4.28 -13.24
N GLN A 252 -15.45 -3.38 -12.79
CA GLN A 252 -16.56 -2.85 -13.60
C GLN A 252 -16.05 -2.02 -14.79
N ILE A 253 -15.06 -1.14 -14.58
CA ILE A 253 -14.40 -0.38 -15.66
C ILE A 253 -13.80 -1.34 -16.70
N ARG A 254 -13.09 -2.38 -16.25
CA ARG A 254 -12.51 -3.38 -17.16
C ARG A 254 -13.57 -4.09 -17.98
N MET A 255 -14.69 -4.47 -17.37
CA MET A 255 -15.81 -5.12 -18.07
C MET A 255 -16.45 -4.20 -19.10
N GLU A 256 -16.68 -2.94 -18.75
CA GLU A 256 -17.35 -1.96 -19.61
C GLU A 256 -16.47 -1.51 -20.78
N PHE A 257 -15.20 -1.20 -20.51
CA PHE A 257 -14.30 -0.57 -21.47
C PHE A 257 -13.33 -1.54 -22.15
N GLN A 258 -13.25 -2.79 -21.69
CA GLN A 258 -12.28 -3.81 -22.15
C GLN A 258 -10.81 -3.35 -22.07
N LEU A 259 -10.52 -2.45 -21.12
CA LEU A 259 -9.21 -1.89 -20.88
C LEU A 259 -8.78 -2.18 -19.45
N GLU A 260 -7.52 -2.53 -19.27
CA GLU A 260 -6.92 -2.75 -17.97
C GLU A 260 -6.23 -1.46 -17.53
N ILE A 261 -6.78 -0.81 -16.50
CA ILE A 261 -6.17 0.37 -15.89
C ILE A 261 -5.22 -0.12 -14.80
N PRO A 262 -3.91 0.18 -14.88
CA PRO A 262 -2.97 -0.19 -13.85
C PRO A 262 -3.40 0.38 -12.50
N LEU A 263 -3.55 -0.50 -11.51
CA LEU A 263 -4.17 -0.18 -10.24
C LEU A 263 -3.45 0.97 -9.52
N GLY A 264 -2.11 1.01 -9.57
CA GLY A 264 -1.30 2.07 -8.97
C GLY A 264 -1.62 3.48 -9.49
N LYS A 265 -2.15 3.62 -10.71
CA LYS A 265 -2.54 4.93 -11.25
C LYS A 265 -3.92 5.40 -10.81
N LEU A 266 -4.73 4.54 -10.20
CA LEU A 266 -6.06 4.89 -9.70
C LEU A 266 -6.05 5.20 -8.19
N PHE A 267 -5.01 4.79 -7.45
CA PHE A 267 -5.04 4.74 -5.98
C PHE A 267 -4.75 6.04 -5.24
N ASN A 268 -3.98 6.97 -5.79
CA ASN A 268 -3.52 8.13 -5.00
C ASN A 268 -4.67 9.09 -4.67
N GLU A 269 -5.66 9.23 -5.56
CA GLU A 269 -6.92 9.93 -5.32
C GLU A 269 -7.89 9.65 -6.49
N PRO A 270 -8.70 8.57 -6.47
CA PRO A 270 -9.46 8.18 -7.64
C PRO A 270 -10.55 9.22 -7.94
N ARG A 271 -10.35 10.01 -9.00
CA ARG A 271 -11.37 10.90 -9.57
C ARG A 271 -11.77 10.41 -10.95
N ILE A 272 -13.03 10.64 -11.30
CA ILE A 272 -13.58 10.23 -12.61
C ILE A 272 -12.81 10.89 -13.75
N ALA A 273 -12.43 12.16 -13.61
CA ALA A 273 -11.65 12.88 -14.61
C ALA A 273 -10.27 12.22 -14.86
N ASP A 274 -9.61 11.74 -13.81
CA ASP A 274 -8.29 11.10 -13.90
C ASP A 274 -8.40 9.71 -14.53
N ALA A 275 -9.42 8.93 -14.15
CA ALA A 275 -9.71 7.64 -14.76
C ALA A 275 -10.05 7.78 -16.26
N ALA A 276 -10.85 8.79 -16.62
CA ALA A 276 -11.19 9.08 -18.01
C ALA A 276 -9.93 9.38 -18.84
N GLU A 277 -8.99 10.17 -18.32
CA GLU A 277 -7.76 10.52 -19.02
C GLU A 277 -6.85 9.30 -19.24
N GLN A 278 -6.79 8.40 -18.27
CA GLN A 278 -6.06 7.15 -18.40
C GLN A 278 -6.67 6.24 -19.47
N ILE A 279 -8.00 6.11 -19.49
CA ILE A 279 -8.70 5.35 -20.53
C ILE A 279 -8.41 5.94 -21.92
N ARG A 280 -8.47 7.27 -22.07
CA ARG A 280 -8.13 7.95 -23.34
C ARG A 280 -6.70 7.62 -23.78
N THR A 281 -5.74 7.72 -22.86
CA THR A 281 -4.32 7.41 -23.13
C THR A 281 -4.13 5.95 -23.58
N LEU A 282 -4.75 5.01 -22.87
CA LEU A 282 -4.67 3.58 -23.20
C LEU A 282 -5.31 3.27 -24.56
N ARG A 283 -6.44 3.91 -24.91
CA ARG A 283 -7.08 3.78 -26.23
C ARG A 283 -6.16 4.25 -27.37
N VAL A 284 -5.49 5.39 -27.20
CA VAL A 284 -4.55 5.92 -28.21
C VAL A 284 -3.36 4.98 -28.37
N ALA A 285 -2.79 4.50 -27.25
CA ALA A 285 -1.67 3.56 -27.28
C ALA A 285 -2.04 2.23 -27.99
N ALA A 286 -3.24 1.70 -27.72
CA ALA A 286 -3.74 0.50 -28.38
C ALA A 286 -3.94 0.71 -29.89
N GLN A 287 -4.47 1.87 -30.32
CA GLN A 287 -4.65 2.21 -31.72
C GLN A 287 -3.31 2.35 -32.48
N MET A 288 -2.29 2.96 -31.86
CA MET A 288 -0.96 3.10 -32.44
C MET A 288 -0.22 1.77 -32.62
N GLN A 289 -0.51 0.76 -31.79
CA GLN A 289 0.07 -0.58 -31.93
C GLN A 289 -0.60 -1.43 -33.02
N THR A 290 -1.78 -1.02 -33.50
CA THR A 290 -2.54 -1.73 -34.55
C THR A 290 -2.37 -1.14 -35.96
N ALA A 291 -1.60 -0.05 -36.13
CA ALA A 291 -1.33 0.51 -37.46
C ALA A 291 -0.34 -0.38 -38.23
N PRO A 292 -0.64 -0.84 -39.46
CA PRO A 292 0.31 -1.60 -40.27
C PRO A 292 1.47 -0.70 -40.71
N ASP A 293 2.68 -1.28 -40.76
CA ASP A 293 3.90 -0.69 -41.30
C ASP A 293 3.85 -0.66 -42.83
N ASP A 294 2.90 0.09 -43.40
CA ASP A 294 2.77 0.25 -44.85
C ASP A 294 3.56 1.49 -45.31
N ALA A 295 4.89 1.39 -45.31
CA ALA A 295 5.77 2.37 -45.94
C ALA A 295 7.07 1.76 -46.52
N GLU A 296 7.01 0.58 -47.15
CA GLU A 296 8.06 0.12 -48.06
C GLU A 296 7.43 -0.51 -49.32
N GLY A 297 7.25 0.28 -50.38
CA GLY A 297 6.62 -0.27 -51.58
C GLY A 297 6.54 0.58 -52.84
N GLU A 298 7.40 1.57 -53.07
CA GLU A 298 7.58 2.14 -54.42
C GLU A 298 9.06 2.42 -54.70
N ARG A 299 9.79 1.40 -55.17
CA ARG A 299 10.93 1.61 -56.06
C ARG A 299 10.45 1.31 -57.47
N GLU A 300 10.34 2.36 -58.26
CA GLU A 300 10.05 2.35 -59.69
C GLU A 300 10.96 1.36 -60.42
N GLU A 301 10.35 0.30 -60.97
CA GLU A 301 10.88 -0.38 -62.14
C GLU A 301 10.40 0.36 -63.39
N GLY A 302 11.36 0.82 -64.18
CA GLY A 302 11.18 1.06 -65.62
C GLY A 302 12.08 2.15 -66.17
N VAL A 303 12.66 2.07 -67.37
CA VAL A 303 12.70 1.07 -68.45
C VAL A 303 13.80 1.62 -69.40
N LEU A 304 14.67 0.73 -69.89
CA LEU A 304 15.55 0.78 -71.08
C LEU A 304 16.73 1.77 -71.16
#